data_AF-A0A951AQ54-F1
#
_entry.id   AF-A0A951AQ54-F1
#
_cell.length_a   1.000
_cell.length_b   1.000
_cell.length_c   1.000
_cell.angle_alpha   90.00
_cell.angle_beta   90.00
_cell.angle_gamma   90.00
#
_symmetry.space_group_name_H-M   'P 1'
#
loop_
_entity.id
_entity.type
_entity.pdbx_description
1 polymer ?
#
loop_
_entity_poly.entity_id
_entity_poly.type
_entity_poly.pdbx_seq_one_letter_code
_entity_poly.pdbx_strand_id
1 'polypeptide(L)'
;EFVRNELYPAFVDMIAWHARGTRYGIKVDSSGLLSSGEQGVQLTWMDAKVGGWVVTPRRGKPVEIQALWYNVLCIMENLAKQFGDQPSQKRYRNMATVASWSFNRLFWNDKAGCLYDVTNGAPPDSSIRPNQILAVSLPYSMLSPERAQAVVAKVQEHLLTPYGLRSLAPGDPQYRGRYTAGPSERDAAYHQGTVWPWLMGPFLTAYIKVNRGSEAARRQAAAWLGPLKDHLGDGGLGHISEILDGDAPQQPRGCIAQAWSVAEVLRAYVEDIQGRRPGSKAQAPSAKG
;
A
#
# COMPACT_ATOMS: atom_id res chain seq x y z
N GLU A 1 -13.64 -19.11 -17.50
CA GLU A 1 -15.10 -19.22 -17.34
C GLU A 1 -15.58 -18.64 -16.01
N PHE A 2 -15.16 -19.19 -14.86
CA PHE A 2 -15.50 -18.65 -13.53
C PHE A 2 -15.31 -17.12 -13.39
N VAL A 3 -14.14 -16.59 -13.75
CA VAL A 3 -13.88 -15.12 -13.69
C VAL A 3 -14.87 -14.33 -14.54
N ARG A 4 -15.23 -14.84 -15.73
CA ARG A 4 -16.13 -14.13 -16.66
C ARG A 4 -17.57 -14.13 -16.16
N ASN A 5 -18.04 -15.27 -15.67
CA ASN A 5 -19.47 -15.47 -15.39
C ASN A 5 -19.83 -15.06 -13.96
N GLU A 6 -18.94 -15.28 -12.99
CA GLU A 6 -19.23 -15.05 -11.57
C GLU A 6 -18.64 -13.73 -11.05
N LEU A 7 -17.37 -13.44 -11.38
CA LEU A 7 -16.67 -12.30 -10.78
C LEU A 7 -16.82 -11.00 -11.58
N TYR A 8 -16.73 -11.08 -12.90
CA TYR A 8 -16.75 -9.90 -13.76
C TYR A 8 -18.02 -9.03 -13.59
N PRO A 9 -19.25 -9.59 -13.52
CA PRO A 9 -20.44 -8.78 -13.29
C PRO A 9 -20.39 -7.99 -11.97
N ALA A 10 -19.91 -8.63 -10.89
CA ALA A 10 -19.75 -7.97 -9.59
C ALA A 10 -18.73 -6.83 -9.67
N PHE A 11 -17.60 -7.02 -10.37
CA PHE A 11 -16.59 -5.97 -10.55
C PHE A 11 -17.10 -4.79 -11.37
N VAL A 12 -17.89 -5.06 -12.42
CA VAL A 12 -18.57 -4.01 -13.20
C VAL A 12 -19.47 -3.19 -12.29
N ASP A 13 -20.28 -3.83 -11.44
CA ASP A 13 -21.19 -3.14 -10.53
C ASP A 13 -20.44 -2.33 -9.45
N MET A 14 -19.37 -2.91 -8.87
CA MET A 14 -18.50 -2.19 -7.93
C MET A 14 -17.97 -0.88 -8.51
N ILE A 15 -17.47 -0.88 -9.74
CA ILE A 15 -16.97 0.34 -10.40
C ILE A 15 -18.12 1.30 -10.70
N ALA A 16 -19.28 0.79 -11.14
CA ALA A 16 -20.45 1.62 -11.41
C ALA A 16 -20.93 2.36 -10.15
N TRP A 17 -20.95 1.71 -8.99
CA TRP A 17 -21.30 2.34 -7.72
C TRP A 17 -20.30 3.41 -7.29
N HIS A 18 -19.00 3.17 -7.45
CA HIS A 18 -17.99 4.20 -7.18
C HIS A 18 -18.11 5.40 -8.12
N ALA A 19 -18.50 5.19 -9.38
CA ALA A 19 -18.75 6.27 -10.33
C ALA A 19 -20.02 7.08 -10.00
N ARG A 20 -21.10 6.43 -9.54
CA ARG A 20 -22.35 7.08 -9.10
C ARG A 20 -22.18 7.82 -7.77
N GLY A 21 -21.40 7.22 -6.88
CA GLY A 21 -21.25 7.60 -5.48
C GLY A 21 -21.99 6.65 -4.53
N THR A 22 -21.41 6.47 -3.35
CA THR A 22 -21.91 5.60 -2.28
C THR A 22 -21.98 6.36 -0.95
N ARG A 23 -22.21 5.65 0.16
CA ARG A 23 -22.21 6.23 1.51
C ARG A 23 -20.86 6.89 1.82
N TYR A 24 -20.85 7.81 2.79
CA TYR A 24 -19.65 8.53 3.24
C TYR A 24 -18.97 9.39 2.17
N GLY A 25 -19.74 9.83 1.18
CA GLY A 25 -19.24 10.64 0.07
C GLY A 25 -18.21 9.94 -0.81
N ILE A 26 -18.11 8.61 -0.78
CA ILE A 26 -17.17 7.85 -1.61
C ILE A 26 -17.66 7.89 -3.05
N LYS A 27 -16.96 8.64 -3.91
CA LYS A 27 -17.29 8.77 -5.33
C LYS A 27 -16.09 9.19 -6.18
N VAL A 28 -16.12 8.80 -7.45
CA VAL A 28 -15.23 9.37 -8.46
C VAL A 28 -15.65 10.81 -8.73
N ASP A 29 -14.71 11.75 -8.72
CA ASP A 29 -14.96 13.14 -9.11
C ASP A 29 -14.46 13.46 -10.53
N SER A 30 -14.56 14.73 -10.94
CA SER A 30 -14.16 15.17 -12.28
C SER A 30 -12.68 14.98 -12.60
N SER A 31 -11.83 14.76 -11.59
CA SER A 31 -10.43 14.40 -11.80
C SER A 31 -10.23 12.92 -12.16
N GLY A 32 -11.29 12.11 -12.13
CA GLY A 32 -11.23 10.66 -12.35
C GLY A 32 -10.68 9.88 -11.15
N LEU A 33 -10.50 10.54 -10.01
CA LEU A 33 -9.99 9.98 -8.77
C LEU A 33 -11.11 9.78 -7.74
N LEU A 34 -10.92 8.84 -6.83
CA LEU A 34 -11.84 8.57 -5.73
C LEU A 34 -11.65 9.56 -4.59
N SER A 35 -12.69 10.36 -4.35
CA SER A 35 -12.82 11.15 -3.12
C SER A 35 -13.67 10.36 -2.12
N SER A 36 -13.36 10.50 -0.84
CA SER A 36 -14.06 9.82 0.26
C SER A 36 -14.01 10.62 1.55
N GLY A 37 -14.95 10.36 2.46
CA GLY A 37 -14.87 10.77 3.85
C GLY A 37 -15.81 11.90 4.24
N GLU A 38 -16.28 11.77 5.47
CA GLU A 38 -17.13 12.71 6.19
C GLU A 38 -16.44 13.07 7.52
N GLN A 39 -16.87 14.16 8.15
CA GLN A 39 -16.30 14.56 9.44
C GLN A 39 -16.56 13.45 10.48
N GLY A 40 -15.51 13.06 11.21
CA GLY A 40 -15.61 12.06 12.27
C GLY A 40 -15.64 10.60 11.79
N VAL A 41 -15.45 10.34 10.50
CA VAL A 41 -15.41 8.99 9.91
C VAL A 41 -13.98 8.64 9.47
N GLN A 42 -13.55 7.43 9.81
CA GLN A 42 -12.28 6.84 9.46
C GLN A 42 -12.50 5.70 8.44
N LEU A 43 -12.01 5.88 7.20
CA LEU A 43 -12.33 4.99 6.05
C LEU A 43 -11.10 4.32 5.43
N THR A 44 -9.92 4.53 6.01
CA THR A 44 -8.66 3.92 5.56
C THR A 44 -8.13 2.98 6.62
N TRP A 45 -7.18 2.11 6.30
CA TRP A 45 -6.56 1.22 7.29
C TRP A 45 -5.88 1.95 8.46
N MET A 46 -5.59 3.25 8.32
CA MET A 46 -5.18 4.12 9.41
C MET A 46 -6.41 4.68 10.15
N ASP A 47 -7.10 3.85 10.94
CA ASP A 47 -8.46 4.08 11.47
C ASP A 47 -8.57 4.27 12.99
N ALA A 48 -7.47 4.59 13.68
CA ALA A 48 -7.52 4.88 15.12
C ALA A 48 -8.44 6.07 15.46
N LYS A 49 -9.31 5.89 16.46
CA LYS A 49 -10.28 6.88 16.93
C LYS A 49 -10.46 6.82 18.46
N VAL A 50 -10.36 7.96 19.12
CA VAL A 50 -10.59 8.11 20.57
C VAL A 50 -11.83 8.97 20.79
N GLY A 51 -12.94 8.35 21.22
CA GLY A 51 -14.22 9.05 21.33
C GLY A 51 -14.65 9.65 19.97
N GLY A 52 -14.77 10.97 19.87
CA GLY A 52 -15.06 11.67 18.61
C GLY A 52 -13.84 12.02 17.75
N TRP A 53 -12.62 11.85 18.27
CA TRP A 53 -11.39 12.27 17.62
C TRP A 53 -10.83 11.18 16.71
N VAL A 54 -10.79 11.43 15.40
CA VAL A 54 -10.07 10.60 14.42
C VAL A 54 -8.60 11.00 14.45
N VAL A 55 -7.72 10.07 14.82
CA VAL A 55 -6.29 10.34 15.07
C VAL A 55 -5.56 10.68 13.77
N THR A 56 -5.83 9.90 12.72
CA THR A 56 -5.24 10.05 11.38
C THR A 56 -6.34 10.31 10.35
N PRO A 57 -6.90 11.53 10.27
CA PRO A 57 -7.98 11.84 9.34
C PRO A 57 -7.45 11.86 7.91
N ARG A 58 -7.82 10.84 7.12
CA ARG A 58 -7.42 10.72 5.71
C ARG A 58 -8.60 10.95 4.76
N ARG A 59 -9.34 12.04 5.00
CA ARG A 59 -10.48 12.47 4.18
C ARG A 59 -10.01 13.10 2.88
N GLY A 60 -10.72 12.84 1.80
CA GLY A 60 -10.41 13.30 0.44
C GLY A 60 -9.95 12.14 -0.40
N LYS A 61 -8.74 12.24 -0.96
CA LYS A 61 -8.14 11.25 -1.84
C LYS A 61 -6.87 10.67 -1.19
N PRO A 62 -6.97 9.59 -0.40
CA PRO A 62 -5.79 8.87 0.09
C PRO A 62 -5.00 8.27 -1.08
N VAL A 63 -3.68 8.35 -1.01
CA VAL A 63 -2.77 7.96 -2.10
C VAL A 63 -2.91 6.51 -2.54
N GLU A 64 -3.06 5.58 -1.59
CA GLU A 64 -3.17 4.15 -1.86
C GLU A 64 -4.52 3.75 -2.46
N ILE A 65 -5.58 4.48 -2.09
CA ILE A 65 -6.91 4.26 -2.69
C ILE A 65 -6.88 4.63 -4.17
N GLN A 66 -6.12 5.66 -4.55
CA GLN A 66 -5.95 6.00 -5.97
C GLN A 66 -5.12 4.96 -6.72
N ALA A 67 -4.10 4.40 -6.07
CA ALA A 67 -3.31 3.30 -6.63
C ALA A 67 -4.17 2.06 -6.90
N LEU A 68 -5.01 1.67 -5.94
CA LEU A 68 -5.96 0.56 -6.08
C LEU A 68 -7.02 0.84 -7.14
N TRP A 69 -7.56 2.06 -7.18
CA TRP A 69 -8.53 2.49 -8.19
C TRP A 69 -7.96 2.40 -9.60
N TYR A 70 -6.75 2.92 -9.81
CA TYR A 70 -6.08 2.80 -11.10
C TYR A 70 -5.86 1.33 -11.50
N ASN A 71 -5.43 0.49 -10.55
CA ASN A 71 -5.23 -0.93 -10.81
C ASN A 71 -6.52 -1.65 -11.19
N VAL A 72 -7.64 -1.40 -10.51
CA VAL A 72 -8.91 -2.05 -10.88
C VAL A 72 -9.37 -1.63 -12.27
N LEU A 73 -9.16 -0.37 -12.68
CA LEU A 73 -9.48 0.09 -14.03
C LEU A 73 -8.61 -0.61 -15.08
N CYS A 74 -7.30 -0.74 -14.85
CA CYS A 74 -6.40 -1.47 -15.76
C CYS A 74 -6.74 -2.96 -15.85
N ILE A 75 -7.07 -3.59 -14.72
CA ILE A 75 -7.50 -5.01 -14.69
C ILE A 75 -8.80 -5.17 -15.48
N MET A 76 -9.77 -4.28 -15.30
CA MET A 76 -11.06 -4.34 -15.99
C MET A 76 -10.95 -4.05 -17.48
N GLU A 77 -10.03 -3.17 -17.91
CA GLU A 77 -9.68 -3.03 -19.32
C GLU A 77 -9.19 -4.36 -19.90
N ASN A 78 -8.28 -5.06 -19.21
CA ASN A 78 -7.72 -6.32 -19.68
C ASN A 78 -8.74 -7.45 -19.71
N LEU A 79 -9.60 -7.56 -18.69
CA LEU A 79 -10.69 -8.53 -18.66
C LEU A 79 -11.71 -8.25 -19.77
N ALA A 80 -12.11 -6.99 -19.97
CA ALA A 80 -13.02 -6.60 -21.06
C ALA A 80 -12.44 -6.99 -22.43
N LYS A 81 -11.14 -6.73 -22.66
CA LYS A 81 -10.43 -7.18 -23.86
C LYS A 81 -10.48 -8.70 -24.03
N GLN A 82 -10.19 -9.45 -22.96
CA GLN A 82 -10.18 -10.91 -22.99
C GLN A 82 -11.57 -11.50 -23.27
N PHE A 83 -12.63 -10.83 -22.84
CA PHE A 83 -14.01 -11.27 -23.05
C PHE A 83 -14.65 -10.73 -24.33
N GLY A 84 -13.93 -9.92 -25.12
CA GLY A 84 -14.43 -9.32 -26.36
C GLY A 84 -15.38 -8.13 -26.17
N ASP A 85 -15.46 -7.55 -24.96
CA ASP A 85 -16.29 -6.38 -24.65
C ASP A 85 -15.54 -5.08 -24.97
N GLN A 86 -15.57 -4.69 -26.26
CA GLN A 86 -14.90 -3.49 -26.76
C GLN A 86 -15.42 -2.19 -26.13
N PRO A 87 -16.74 -1.98 -25.93
CA PRO A 87 -17.25 -0.79 -25.23
C PRO A 87 -16.68 -0.63 -23.81
N SER A 88 -16.72 -1.69 -22.99
CA SER A 88 -16.19 -1.64 -21.62
C SER A 88 -14.68 -1.47 -21.60
N GLN A 89 -13.95 -2.12 -22.51
CA GLN A 89 -12.50 -1.93 -22.65
C GLN A 89 -12.16 -0.46 -22.89
N LYS A 90 -12.82 0.19 -23.86
CA LYS A 90 -12.58 1.62 -24.16
C LYS A 90 -12.94 2.50 -22.96
N ARG A 91 -14.03 2.21 -22.26
CA ARG A 91 -14.46 2.95 -21.07
C ARG A 91 -13.40 2.90 -19.96
N TYR A 92 -12.95 1.70 -19.58
CA TYR A 92 -12.00 1.55 -18.48
C TYR A 92 -10.63 2.13 -18.83
N ARG A 93 -10.17 1.99 -20.08
CA ARG A 93 -8.96 2.67 -20.57
C ARG A 93 -9.04 4.18 -20.36
N ASN A 94 -10.12 4.81 -20.80
CA ASN A 94 -10.29 6.26 -20.69
C ASN A 94 -10.30 6.71 -19.22
N MET A 95 -11.00 5.98 -18.35
CA MET A 95 -11.01 6.26 -16.91
C MET A 95 -9.60 6.16 -16.31
N ALA A 96 -8.84 5.12 -16.67
CA ALA A 96 -7.47 4.92 -16.20
C ALA A 96 -6.53 6.03 -16.69
N THR A 97 -6.66 6.48 -17.94
CA THR A 97 -5.88 7.60 -18.49
C THR A 97 -6.12 8.90 -17.70
N VAL A 98 -7.39 9.24 -17.44
CA VAL A 98 -7.74 10.46 -16.67
C VAL A 98 -7.22 10.35 -15.23
N ALA A 99 -7.43 9.21 -14.56
CA ALA A 99 -6.95 8.97 -13.20
C ALA A 99 -5.42 9.11 -13.11
N SER A 100 -4.67 8.48 -14.03
CA SER A 100 -3.20 8.55 -14.05
C SER A 100 -2.68 9.97 -14.25
N TRP A 101 -3.27 10.72 -15.19
CA TRP A 101 -2.90 12.10 -15.43
C TRP A 101 -3.14 12.98 -14.20
N SER A 102 -4.34 12.91 -13.61
CA SER A 102 -4.70 13.67 -12.42
C SER A 102 -3.84 13.30 -11.21
N PHE A 103 -3.57 12.02 -11.02
CA PHE A 103 -2.73 11.53 -9.92
C PHE A 103 -1.33 12.16 -9.97
N ASN A 104 -0.67 12.09 -11.13
CA ASN A 104 0.67 12.64 -11.30
C ASN A 104 0.76 14.15 -11.11
N ARG A 105 -0.32 14.88 -11.39
CA ARG A 105 -0.42 16.32 -11.20
C ARG A 105 -0.73 16.70 -9.75
N LEU A 106 -1.60 15.95 -9.07
CA LEU A 106 -2.11 16.31 -7.75
C LEU A 106 -1.28 15.75 -6.58
N PHE A 107 -0.68 14.56 -6.74
CA PHE A 107 -0.02 13.86 -5.64
C PHE A 107 1.49 14.06 -5.59
N TRP A 108 2.14 14.47 -6.66
CA TRP A 108 3.59 14.65 -6.62
C TRP A 108 3.97 15.88 -5.81
N ASN A 109 4.80 15.68 -4.78
CA ASN A 109 5.36 16.74 -3.96
C ASN A 109 6.81 17.00 -4.39
N ASP A 110 7.01 18.00 -5.25
CA ASP A 110 8.35 18.35 -5.77
C ASP A 110 9.33 18.74 -4.66
N LYS A 111 8.86 19.37 -3.58
CA LYS A 111 9.71 19.78 -2.45
C LYS A 111 10.25 18.58 -1.67
N ALA A 112 9.42 17.56 -1.46
CA ALA A 112 9.80 16.37 -0.70
C ALA A 112 10.39 15.25 -1.60
N GLY A 113 10.18 15.32 -2.92
CA GLY A 113 10.60 14.28 -3.85
C GLY A 113 9.82 12.98 -3.69
N CYS A 114 8.56 13.05 -3.26
CA CYS A 114 7.71 11.88 -3.00
C CYS A 114 6.23 12.22 -3.20
N LEU A 115 5.32 11.31 -2.84
CA LEU A 115 3.89 11.58 -2.94
C LEU A 115 3.35 12.24 -1.66
N TYR A 116 2.40 13.15 -1.81
CA TYR A 116 1.49 13.56 -0.74
C TYR A 116 0.69 12.34 -0.26
N ASP A 117 0.41 12.25 1.03
CA ASP A 117 -0.32 11.11 1.59
C ASP A 117 -1.82 11.18 1.27
N VAL A 118 -2.38 12.39 1.31
CA VAL A 118 -3.78 12.69 1.02
C VAL A 118 -3.88 14.00 0.26
N THR A 119 -4.75 14.05 -0.75
CA THR A 119 -5.16 15.30 -1.39
C THR A 119 -6.64 15.58 -1.14
N ASN A 120 -6.98 16.76 -0.64
CA ASN A 120 -8.37 17.11 -0.29
C ASN A 120 -8.63 18.62 -0.39
N GLY A 121 -8.34 19.20 -1.55
CA GLY A 121 -8.16 20.64 -1.66
C GLY A 121 -6.76 21.07 -1.21
N ALA A 122 -6.55 22.37 -1.03
CA ALA A 122 -5.27 22.94 -0.65
C ALA A 122 -5.26 23.39 0.83
N PRO A 123 -4.16 23.17 1.58
CA PRO A 123 -2.95 22.45 1.16
C PRO A 123 -3.10 20.91 1.26
N PRO A 124 -2.42 20.12 0.39
CA PRO A 124 -2.31 18.66 0.52
C PRO A 124 -1.53 18.22 1.77
N ASP A 125 -1.74 16.97 2.20
CA ASP A 125 -0.99 16.37 3.31
C ASP A 125 0.41 15.92 2.86
N SER A 126 1.44 16.63 3.33
CA SER A 126 2.85 16.37 3.02
C SER A 126 3.56 15.42 3.98
N SER A 127 2.86 14.82 4.95
CA SER A 127 3.47 13.85 5.86
C SER A 127 4.02 12.65 5.07
N ILE A 128 5.28 12.30 5.35
CA ILE A 128 5.93 11.15 4.73
C ILE A 128 5.41 9.89 5.43
N ARG A 129 4.47 9.22 4.75
CA ARG A 129 3.80 8.00 5.21
C ARG A 129 4.05 6.85 4.23
N PRO A 130 3.90 5.59 4.66
CA PRO A 130 4.25 4.45 3.83
C PRO A 130 3.22 4.14 2.73
N ASN A 131 2.01 4.72 2.80
CA ASN A 131 0.91 4.45 1.86
C ASN A 131 1.31 4.62 0.39
N GLN A 132 2.20 5.58 0.11
CA GLN A 132 2.74 5.82 -1.23
C GLN A 132 3.43 4.61 -1.86
N ILE A 133 3.92 3.65 -1.07
CA ILE A 133 4.58 2.45 -1.58
C ILE A 133 3.62 1.60 -2.43
N LEU A 134 2.32 1.65 -2.13
CA LEU A 134 1.29 0.93 -2.89
C LEU A 134 1.11 1.48 -4.31
N ALA A 135 1.43 2.76 -4.54
CA ALA A 135 1.45 3.34 -5.89
C ALA A 135 2.57 2.75 -6.77
N VAL A 136 3.60 2.13 -6.16
CA VAL A 136 4.73 1.51 -6.84
C VAL A 136 4.60 -0.01 -6.90
N SER A 137 4.22 -0.64 -5.78
CA SER A 137 4.24 -2.10 -5.61
C SER A 137 3.19 -2.82 -6.44
N LEU A 138 2.02 -2.21 -6.65
CA LEU A 138 0.93 -2.81 -7.41
C LEU A 138 1.33 -3.06 -8.88
N PRO A 139 0.68 -4.01 -9.58
CA PRO A 139 1.04 -4.39 -10.95
C PRO A 139 1.10 -3.19 -11.92
N TYR A 140 0.09 -2.32 -11.87
CA TYR A 140 0.02 -1.11 -12.68
C TYR A 140 0.41 0.11 -11.85
N SER A 141 1.40 0.88 -12.33
CA SER A 141 1.87 2.11 -11.69
C SER A 141 1.49 3.31 -12.55
N MET A 142 0.98 4.37 -11.92
CA MET A 142 0.76 5.66 -12.56
C MET A 142 2.07 6.47 -12.68
N LEU A 143 3.07 6.17 -11.86
CA LEU A 143 4.32 6.92 -11.78
C LEU A 143 5.28 6.59 -12.93
N SER A 144 6.06 7.58 -13.34
CA SER A 144 7.26 7.35 -14.15
C SER A 144 8.29 6.51 -13.36
N PRO A 145 9.22 5.81 -14.05
CA PRO A 145 10.28 5.06 -13.38
C PRO A 145 11.09 5.89 -12.37
N GLU A 146 11.37 7.15 -12.68
CA GLU A 146 12.15 8.06 -11.86
C GLU A 146 11.39 8.43 -10.57
N ARG A 147 10.10 8.77 -10.71
CA ARG A 147 9.24 9.06 -9.54
C ARG A 147 9.04 7.82 -8.67
N ALA A 148 8.89 6.64 -9.28
CA ALA A 148 8.80 5.39 -8.54
C ALA A 148 10.07 5.08 -7.74
N GLN A 149 11.25 5.30 -8.34
CA GLN A 149 12.54 5.18 -7.64
C GLN A 149 12.64 6.16 -6.48
N ALA A 150 12.27 7.42 -6.69
CA ALA A 150 12.29 8.45 -5.65
C ALA A 150 11.37 8.11 -4.47
N VAL A 151 10.15 7.61 -4.74
CA VAL A 151 9.22 7.14 -3.70
C VAL A 151 9.83 6.01 -2.89
N VAL A 152 10.39 4.98 -3.54
CA VAL A 152 11.03 3.85 -2.84
C VAL A 152 12.21 4.32 -1.99
N ALA A 153 13.07 5.17 -2.53
CA ALA A 153 14.21 5.74 -1.81
C ALA A 153 13.75 6.53 -0.58
N LYS A 154 12.70 7.34 -0.72
CA LYS A 154 12.15 8.15 0.38
C LYS A 154 11.57 7.29 1.49
N VAL A 155 10.81 6.25 1.14
CA VAL A 155 10.27 5.28 2.10
C VAL A 155 11.40 4.50 2.79
N GLN A 156 12.40 4.05 2.04
CA GLN A 156 13.56 3.35 2.59
C GLN A 156 14.34 4.24 3.59
N GLU A 157 14.55 5.50 3.25
CA GLU A 157 15.32 6.46 4.06
C GLU A 157 14.65 6.77 5.40
N HIS A 158 13.34 7.07 5.42
CA HIS A 158 12.69 7.58 6.63
C HIS A 158 11.83 6.56 7.37
N LEU A 159 11.33 5.52 6.68
CA LEU A 159 10.29 4.65 7.24
C LEU A 159 10.75 3.23 7.48
N LEU A 160 11.74 2.73 6.74
CA LEU A 160 12.20 1.35 6.89
C LEU A 160 12.81 1.09 8.27
N THR A 161 12.42 -0.03 8.86
CA THR A 161 12.96 -0.59 10.11
C THR A 161 13.27 -2.07 9.91
N PRO A 162 13.93 -2.73 10.88
CA PRO A 162 14.16 -4.18 10.82
C PRO A 162 12.88 -5.02 10.63
N TYR A 163 11.73 -4.54 11.09
CA TYR A 163 10.50 -5.35 11.17
C TYR A 163 9.36 -4.88 10.26
N GLY A 164 9.54 -3.80 9.51
CA GLY A 164 8.44 -3.20 8.73
C GLY A 164 8.69 -1.72 8.43
N LEU A 165 7.63 -1.03 8.01
CA LEU A 165 7.66 0.41 7.80
C LEU A 165 6.99 1.15 8.97
N ARG A 166 7.59 2.27 9.40
CA ARG A 166 6.92 3.25 10.27
C ARG A 166 5.72 3.85 9.55
N SER A 167 4.62 4.07 10.26
CA SER A 167 3.41 4.68 9.72
C SER A 167 3.54 6.21 9.49
N LEU A 168 4.56 6.84 10.06
CA LEU A 168 4.91 8.25 9.91
C LEU A 168 6.43 8.45 10.09
N ALA A 169 7.03 9.36 9.33
CA ALA A 169 8.46 9.66 9.44
C ALA A 169 8.82 10.29 10.80
N PRO A 170 9.96 9.92 11.42
CA PRO A 170 10.38 10.46 12.72
C PRO A 170 10.59 11.98 12.79
N GLY A 171 10.81 12.63 11.64
CA GLY A 171 10.96 14.08 11.56
C GLY A 171 9.65 14.86 11.59
N ASP A 172 8.50 14.18 11.55
CA ASP A 172 7.19 14.82 11.63
C ASP A 172 6.85 15.15 13.10
N PRO A 173 6.36 16.37 13.42
CA PRO A 173 5.99 16.76 14.79
C PRO A 173 4.94 15.87 15.44
N GLN A 174 4.12 15.16 14.65
CA GLN A 174 3.10 14.24 15.15
C GLN A 174 3.66 12.84 15.45
N TYR A 175 4.94 12.58 15.19
CA TYR A 175 5.55 11.27 15.37
C TYR A 175 5.50 10.80 16.84
N ARG A 176 5.07 9.55 17.02
CA ARG A 176 4.98 8.82 18.29
C ARG A 176 5.57 7.43 18.10
N GLY A 177 6.85 7.28 18.44
CA GLY A 177 7.59 6.04 18.28
C GLY A 177 7.35 4.97 19.35
N ARG A 178 6.53 5.23 20.38
CA ARG A 178 6.25 4.28 21.48
C ARG A 178 4.76 4.03 21.63
N TYR A 179 4.38 2.76 21.67
CA TYR A 179 3.02 2.29 21.89
C TYR A 179 2.89 1.64 23.28
N THR A 180 3.10 2.41 24.35
CA THR A 180 3.22 1.84 25.72
C THR A 180 2.34 2.51 26.77
N ALA A 181 1.67 3.61 26.44
CA ALA A 181 0.90 4.38 27.42
C ALA A 181 -0.54 3.85 27.59
N GLY A 182 -1.43 4.66 28.18
CA GLY A 182 -2.84 4.33 28.36
C GLY A 182 -3.58 4.12 27.03
N PRO A 183 -4.85 3.68 27.06
CA PRO A 183 -5.63 3.41 25.85
C PRO A 183 -5.64 4.59 24.87
N SER A 184 -5.89 5.82 25.36
CA SER A 184 -5.94 7.03 24.52
C SER A 184 -4.60 7.36 23.87
N GLU A 185 -3.49 7.19 24.58
CA GLU A 185 -2.15 7.45 24.05
C GLU A 185 -1.71 6.38 23.06
N ARG A 186 -2.13 5.13 23.28
CA ARG A 186 -1.92 4.02 22.35
C ARG A 186 -2.65 4.27 21.03
N ASP A 187 -3.94 4.57 21.08
CA ASP A 187 -4.72 4.89 19.89
C ASP A 187 -4.14 6.10 19.15
N ALA A 188 -3.68 7.11 19.89
CA ALA A 188 -3.02 8.26 19.32
C ALA A 188 -1.66 7.95 18.65
N ALA A 189 -0.97 6.87 19.07
CA ALA A 189 0.30 6.42 18.48
C ALA A 189 0.12 5.39 17.36
N TYR A 190 -1.03 4.69 17.30
CA TYR A 190 -1.28 3.49 16.49
C TYR A 190 -1.01 3.64 14.99
N HIS A 191 -1.14 4.86 14.44
CA HIS A 191 -0.73 5.18 13.06
C HIS A 191 0.14 6.44 12.98
N GLN A 192 0.78 6.83 14.08
CA GLN A 192 1.62 8.02 14.17
C GLN A 192 3.11 7.70 14.40
N GLY A 193 3.58 6.50 14.11
CA GLY A 193 5.02 6.20 14.18
C GLY A 193 5.33 4.73 14.43
N THR A 194 4.35 3.96 14.91
CA THR A 194 4.41 2.50 15.01
C THR A 194 4.86 1.84 13.71
N VAL A 195 5.61 0.76 13.83
CA VAL A 195 6.02 -0.09 12.71
C VAL A 195 4.92 -1.08 12.38
N TRP A 196 4.65 -1.25 11.08
CA TRP A 196 3.67 -2.18 10.54
C TRP A 196 4.36 -3.21 9.63
N PRO A 197 4.44 -4.50 10.04
CA PRO A 197 5.16 -5.53 9.29
C PRO A 197 4.57 -5.89 7.93
N TRP A 198 3.24 -5.85 7.77
CA TRP A 198 2.60 -6.17 6.49
C TRP A 198 3.09 -5.28 5.34
N LEU A 199 3.49 -4.04 5.63
CA LEU A 199 4.03 -3.09 4.65
C LEU A 199 5.41 -3.50 4.11
N MET A 200 6.09 -4.45 4.76
CA MET A 200 7.31 -5.04 4.22
C MET A 200 7.05 -5.71 2.87
N GLY A 201 5.92 -6.41 2.71
CA GLY A 201 5.59 -7.06 1.43
C GLY A 201 5.57 -6.07 0.25
N PRO A 202 4.69 -5.04 0.28
CA PRO A 202 4.66 -3.99 -0.73
C PRO A 202 6.00 -3.27 -0.92
N PHE A 203 6.74 -3.00 0.16
CA PHE A 203 8.05 -2.37 0.08
C PHE A 203 9.05 -3.21 -0.72
N LEU A 204 9.17 -4.50 -0.42
CA LEU A 204 10.06 -5.41 -1.13
C LEU A 204 9.67 -5.57 -2.60
N THR A 205 8.37 -5.73 -2.89
CA THR A 205 7.86 -5.76 -4.26
C THR A 205 8.26 -4.48 -5.03
N ALA A 206 8.03 -3.30 -4.43
CA ALA A 206 8.37 -2.02 -5.04
C ALA A 206 9.88 -1.85 -5.25
N TYR A 207 10.68 -2.18 -4.24
CA TYR A 207 12.14 -2.10 -4.30
C TYR A 207 12.72 -2.99 -5.40
N ILE A 208 12.29 -4.24 -5.47
CA ILE A 208 12.74 -5.17 -6.53
C ILE A 208 12.29 -4.65 -7.91
N LYS A 209 11.06 -4.15 -8.03
CA LYS A 209 10.52 -3.60 -9.28
C LYS A 209 11.34 -2.41 -9.81
N VAL A 210 11.64 -1.41 -8.97
CA VAL A 210 12.42 -0.23 -9.39
C VAL A 210 13.89 -0.55 -9.69
N ASN A 211 14.41 -1.62 -9.10
CA ASN A 211 15.73 -2.20 -9.38
C ASN A 211 15.70 -3.31 -10.45
N ARG A 212 14.67 -3.32 -11.30
CA ARG A 212 14.52 -4.19 -12.48
C ARG A 212 14.62 -5.69 -12.20
N GLY A 213 14.25 -6.12 -10.99
CA GLY A 213 14.28 -7.54 -10.61
C GLY A 213 15.68 -8.13 -10.46
N SER A 214 16.73 -7.30 -10.38
CA SER A 214 18.12 -7.75 -10.31
C SER A 214 18.39 -8.69 -9.13
N GLU A 215 19.34 -9.61 -9.30
CA GLU A 215 19.73 -10.51 -8.22
C GLU A 215 20.25 -9.76 -6.99
N ALA A 216 20.97 -8.66 -7.19
CA ALA A 216 21.43 -7.80 -6.11
C ALA A 216 20.25 -7.25 -5.29
N ALA A 217 19.20 -6.78 -5.97
CA ALA A 217 17.98 -6.31 -5.30
C ALA A 217 17.25 -7.44 -4.56
N ARG A 218 17.18 -8.64 -5.13
CA ARG A 218 16.59 -9.83 -4.46
C ARG A 218 17.39 -10.25 -3.23
N ARG A 219 18.72 -10.23 -3.30
CA ARG A 219 19.61 -10.51 -2.15
C ARG A 219 19.41 -9.48 -1.04
N GLN A 220 19.35 -8.19 -1.39
CA GLN A 220 19.08 -7.13 -0.42
C GLN A 220 17.70 -7.28 0.22
N ALA A 221 16.66 -7.58 -0.58
CA ALA A 221 15.32 -7.83 -0.09
C ALA A 221 15.26 -9.02 0.89
N ALA A 222 15.97 -10.11 0.58
CA ALA A 222 16.09 -11.26 1.48
C ALA A 222 16.82 -10.91 2.79
N ALA A 223 17.85 -10.06 2.72
CA ALA A 223 18.57 -9.61 3.92
C ALA A 223 17.67 -8.78 4.86
N TRP A 224 16.80 -7.93 4.32
CA TRP A 224 15.84 -7.17 5.13
C TRP A 224 14.79 -8.04 5.84
N LEU A 225 14.53 -9.26 5.36
CA LEU A 225 13.66 -10.21 6.05
C LEU A 225 14.34 -10.97 7.20
N GLY A 226 15.66 -10.83 7.38
CA GLY A 226 16.42 -11.50 8.45
C GLY A 226 15.81 -11.29 9.84
N PRO A 227 15.60 -10.04 10.29
CA PRO A 227 15.02 -9.77 11.60
C PRO A 227 13.58 -10.30 11.76
N LEU A 228 12.78 -10.27 10.69
CA LEU A 228 11.43 -10.85 10.71
C LEU A 228 11.44 -12.39 10.80
N LYS A 229 12.48 -13.04 10.29
CA LYS A 229 12.69 -14.48 10.48
C LYS A 229 13.03 -14.79 11.94
N ASP A 230 13.86 -13.98 12.57
CA ASP A 230 14.20 -14.13 13.99
C ASP A 230 12.97 -13.86 14.87
N HIS A 231 12.14 -12.87 14.50
CA HIS A 231 10.86 -12.57 15.15
C HIS A 231 9.89 -13.77 15.18
N LEU A 232 10.00 -14.75 14.28
CA LEU A 232 9.16 -15.96 14.35
C LEU A 232 9.39 -16.79 15.63
N GLY A 233 10.51 -16.56 16.33
CA GLY A 233 10.82 -17.15 17.63
C GLY A 233 10.46 -16.27 18.83
N ASP A 234 9.97 -15.04 18.62
CA ASP A 234 9.71 -14.03 19.65
C ASP A 234 8.28 -13.43 19.52
N GLY A 235 7.71 -12.95 20.63
CA GLY A 235 6.35 -12.38 20.69
C GLY A 235 5.22 -13.41 20.54
N GLY A 236 5.18 -14.14 19.41
CA GLY A 236 4.23 -15.21 19.12
C GLY A 236 4.85 -16.26 18.21
N LEU A 237 5.04 -17.48 18.72
CA LEU A 237 5.76 -18.55 18.01
C LEU A 237 5.14 -18.85 16.64
N GLY A 238 5.96 -18.75 15.60
CA GLY A 238 5.55 -18.99 14.21
C GLY A 238 4.72 -17.87 13.58
N HIS A 239 4.58 -16.73 14.26
CA HIS A 239 3.75 -15.62 13.82
C HIS A 239 4.55 -14.31 13.72
N ILE A 240 3.97 -13.35 13.00
CA ILE A 240 4.45 -11.97 12.93
C ILE A 240 3.41 -11.09 13.60
N SER A 241 3.86 -10.24 14.51
CA SER A 241 3.00 -9.34 15.27
C SER A 241 2.34 -8.30 14.36
N GLU A 242 1.27 -7.70 14.87
CA GLU A 242 0.53 -6.66 14.19
C GLU A 242 1.33 -5.38 14.02
N ILE A 243 1.92 -4.93 15.13
CA ILE A 243 2.69 -3.70 15.21
C ILE A 243 3.90 -3.89 16.10
N LEU A 244 4.87 -3.01 15.93
CA LEU A 244 5.98 -2.83 16.85
C LEU A 244 6.14 -1.34 17.18
N ASP A 245 6.83 -1.04 18.27
CA ASP A 245 7.26 0.34 18.54
C ASP A 245 8.01 0.92 17.32
N GLY A 246 7.84 2.21 17.04
CA GLY A 246 8.56 2.94 15.98
C GLY A 246 10.07 3.08 16.26
N ASP A 247 10.39 3.32 17.53
CA ASP A 247 11.74 3.57 17.99
C ASP A 247 12.44 2.28 18.44
N ALA A 248 13.76 2.24 18.28
CA ALA A 248 14.56 1.10 18.72
C ALA A 248 14.33 0.84 20.22
N PRO A 249 14.20 -0.42 20.67
CA PRO A 249 14.50 -1.66 19.93
C PRO A 249 13.31 -2.24 19.14
N GLN A 250 12.25 -1.46 18.84
CA GLN A 250 11.04 -1.93 18.15
C GLN A 250 10.39 -3.15 18.83
N GLN A 251 9.99 -3.00 20.10
CA GLN A 251 9.32 -4.07 20.84
C GLN A 251 8.01 -4.47 20.15
N PRO A 252 7.65 -5.78 20.10
CA PRO A 252 6.36 -6.23 19.61
C PRO A 252 5.19 -5.68 20.44
N ARG A 253 4.11 -5.27 19.77
CA ARG A 253 2.90 -4.68 20.36
C ARG A 253 1.64 -5.23 19.67
N GLY A 254 0.48 -4.85 20.20
CA GLY A 254 -0.81 -5.19 19.59
C GLY A 254 -1.06 -6.70 19.54
N CYS A 255 -1.76 -7.16 18.51
CA CYS A 255 -1.99 -8.58 18.31
C CYS A 255 -0.69 -9.33 17.98
N ILE A 256 -0.41 -10.44 18.69
CA ILE A 256 0.80 -11.26 18.50
C ILE A 256 0.81 -12.05 17.19
N ALA A 257 -0.37 -12.34 16.61
CA ALA A 257 -0.52 -13.20 15.45
C ALA A 257 -1.47 -12.56 14.45
N GLN A 258 -0.91 -11.96 13.40
CA GLN A 258 -1.67 -11.04 12.58
C GLN A 258 -1.58 -11.38 11.08
N ALA A 259 -2.75 -11.61 10.46
CA ALA A 259 -2.87 -12.35 9.21
C ALA A 259 -2.18 -11.68 8.02
N TRP A 260 -2.45 -10.41 7.78
CA TRP A 260 -1.78 -9.59 6.75
C TRP A 260 -0.26 -9.47 6.95
N SER A 261 0.26 -9.39 8.18
CA SER A 261 1.70 -9.36 8.46
C SER A 261 2.39 -10.63 7.96
N VAL A 262 1.80 -11.78 8.29
CA VAL A 262 2.29 -13.09 7.83
C VAL A 262 2.12 -13.22 6.31
N ALA A 263 0.93 -12.95 5.79
CA ALA A 263 0.61 -13.16 4.38
C ALA A 263 1.47 -12.30 3.44
N GLU A 264 1.67 -11.01 3.73
CA GLU A 264 2.46 -10.14 2.85
C GLU A 264 3.95 -10.47 2.85
N VAL A 265 4.51 -10.86 4.00
CA VAL A 265 5.91 -11.30 4.08
C VAL A 265 6.10 -12.61 3.31
N LEU A 266 5.21 -13.59 3.47
CA LEU A 266 5.26 -14.82 2.68
C LEU A 266 5.07 -14.57 1.19
N ARG A 267 4.10 -13.74 0.81
CA ARG A 267 3.82 -13.38 -0.59
C ARG A 267 5.07 -12.78 -1.23
N ALA A 268 5.66 -11.75 -0.64
CA ALA A 268 6.86 -11.12 -1.20
C ALA A 268 8.07 -12.06 -1.21
N TYR A 269 8.21 -12.94 -0.21
CA TYR A 269 9.28 -13.95 -0.22
C TYR A 269 9.15 -14.91 -1.39
N VAL A 270 7.97 -15.48 -1.62
CA VAL A 270 7.73 -16.46 -2.70
C VAL A 270 7.71 -15.79 -4.08
N GLU A 271 6.92 -14.72 -4.24
CA GLU A 271 6.67 -14.12 -5.54
C GLU A 271 7.82 -13.21 -6.00
N ASP A 272 8.41 -12.44 -5.09
CA ASP A 272 9.35 -11.38 -5.43
C ASP A 272 10.79 -11.80 -5.20
N ILE A 273 11.12 -12.40 -4.06
CA ILE A 273 12.50 -12.84 -3.76
C ILE A 273 12.82 -14.12 -4.53
N GLN A 274 12.03 -15.18 -4.35
CA GLN A 274 12.21 -16.45 -5.08
C GLN A 274 11.77 -16.38 -6.55
N GLY A 275 11.01 -15.36 -6.93
CA GLY A 275 10.57 -15.15 -8.32
C GLY A 275 9.48 -16.12 -8.79
N ARG A 276 8.81 -16.82 -7.86
CA ARG A 276 7.76 -17.80 -8.17
C ARG A 276 6.41 -17.09 -8.27
N ARG A 277 6.15 -16.47 -9.42
CA ARG A 277 4.90 -15.74 -9.66
C ARG A 277 3.86 -16.63 -10.35
N PRO A 278 2.55 -16.45 -10.08
CA PRO A 278 1.50 -17.08 -10.87
C PRO A 278 1.71 -16.82 -12.37
N GLY A 279 1.75 -17.89 -13.17
CA GLY A 279 1.98 -17.82 -14.62
C GLY A 279 3.45 -17.80 -15.07
N SER A 280 4.42 -17.76 -14.15
CA SER A 280 5.81 -18.09 -14.49
C SER A 280 5.92 -19.61 -14.70
N LYS A 281 6.43 -20.07 -15.85
CA LYS A 281 6.76 -21.50 -16.02
C LYS A 281 7.76 -21.85 -14.91
N ALA A 282 7.39 -22.75 -14.00
CA ALA A 282 8.29 -23.23 -12.97
C ALA A 282 9.56 -23.73 -13.65
N GLN A 283 10.69 -23.09 -13.40
CA GLN A 283 11.97 -23.67 -13.78
C GLN A 283 12.17 -24.88 -12.88
N ALA A 284 12.16 -26.08 -13.49
CA ALA A 284 12.50 -27.31 -12.79
C ALA A 284 13.88 -27.14 -12.12
N PRO A 285 14.08 -27.66 -10.90
CA PRO A 285 15.38 -27.60 -10.26
C PRO A 285 16.42 -28.26 -11.18
N SER A 286 17.52 -27.56 -11.46
CA SER A 286 18.61 -28.15 -12.22
C SER A 286 19.19 -29.30 -11.39
N ALA A 287 18.94 -30.53 -11.81
CA ALA A 287 19.65 -31.68 -11.29
C ALA A 287 21.13 -31.47 -11.63
N LYS A 288 21.94 -31.10 -10.62
CA LYS A 288 23.39 -31.22 -10.73
C LYS A 288 23.70 -32.72 -10.66
N GLY A 289 24.25 -33.25 -11.75
CA GLY A 289 24.99 -34.50 -11.76
C GLY A 289 26.38 -34.32 -11.18
#